data_AF-A0A3D0PBN0-F1
#
_entry.id   AF-A0A3D0PBN0-F1
#
_cell.length_a   1.000
_cell.length_b   1.000
_cell.length_c   1.000
_cell.angle_alpha   90.00
_cell.angle_beta   90.00
_cell.angle_gamma   90.00
#
_symmetry.space_group_name_H-M   'P 1'
#
loop_
_entity.id
_entity.type
_entity.pdbx_description
1 polymer ?
#
loop_
_entity_poly.entity_id
_entity_poly.type
_entity_poly.pdbx_seq_one_letter_code
_entity_poly.pdbx_strand_id
1 'polypeptide(L)' 'YLRLVTYGVVAGDITPIEEIGVIGAKELYRSLGTNLEAMALSVREMKNVAMGLLSGEDAEEAGFYFDYVIGALS' A
#
# COMPACT_ATOMS: atom_id res chain seq x y z
N TYR A 1 5.73 2.20 -1.79
CA TYR A 1 4.62 1.91 -0.87
C TYR A 1 5.04 1.31 0.47
N LEU A 2 5.97 0.34 0.55
CA LEU A 2 6.37 -0.26 1.85
C LEU A 2 6.65 0.75 2.97
N ARG A 3 7.50 1.76 2.71
CA ARG A 3 7.80 2.82 3.69
C ARG A 3 6.57 3.65 4.11
N LEU A 4 5.63 3.87 3.19
CA LEU A 4 4.38 4.58 3.51
C LEU A 4 3.47 3.71 4.38
N VAL A 5 3.40 2.42 4.08
CA VAL A 5 2.71 1.44 4.92
C VAL A 5 3.29 1.45 6.34
N THR A 6 4.61 1.47 6.50
CA THR A 6 5.22 1.56 7.84
C THR A 6 4.91 2.87 8.56
N TYR A 7 4.70 3.97 7.82
CA TYR A 7 4.24 5.22 8.43
C TYR A 7 2.79 5.13 8.89
N GLY A 8 1.92 4.51 8.09
CA GLY A 8 0.53 4.29 8.49
C GLY A 8 0.43 3.42 9.75
N VAL A 9 1.19 2.32 9.82
CA VAL A 9 1.27 1.46 11.01
C VAL A 9 1.69 2.26 12.25
N VAL A 10 2.75 3.07 12.15
CA VAL A 10 3.24 3.87 13.30
C VAL A 10 2.26 5.00 13.67
N ALA A 11 1.57 5.58 12.69
CA ALA A 11 0.57 6.62 12.91
C ALA A 11 -0.75 6.07 13.47
N GLY A 12 -1.06 4.80 13.21
CA GLY A 12 -2.35 4.18 13.54
C GLY A 12 -3.48 4.56 12.58
N ASP A 13 -3.17 5.18 11.44
CA ASP A 13 -4.13 5.60 10.42
C ASP A 13 -3.53 5.59 9.00
N ILE A 14 -4.37 5.85 8.00
CA ILE A 14 -3.98 5.85 6.58
C ILE A 14 -3.45 7.20 6.08
N THR A 15 -3.52 8.27 6.88
CA THR A 15 -3.27 9.65 6.41
C THR A 15 -1.89 9.80 5.77
N PRO A 16 -0.78 9.27 6.33
CA PRO A 16 0.53 9.34 5.68
C PRO A 16 0.58 8.61 4.33
N ILE A 17 -0.21 7.55 4.15
CA ILE A 17 -0.31 6.80 2.91
C ILE A 17 -1.11 7.60 1.89
N GLU A 18 -2.24 8.16 2.31
CA GLU A 18 -3.17 8.88 1.46
C GLU A 18 -2.54 10.15 0.89
N GLU A 19 -2.02 11.01 1.77
CA GLU A 19 -1.49 12.33 1.40
C GLU A 19 -0.24 12.24 0.52
N ILE A 20 0.60 11.22 0.72
CA ILE A 20 1.87 11.08 0.01
C ILE A 20 1.77 10.14 -1.19
N GLY A 21 0.98 9.07 -1.07
CA GLY A 21 1.03 7.92 -1.99
C GLY A 21 -0.24 7.69 -2.81
N VAL A 22 -1.38 8.27 -2.45
CA VAL A 22 -2.66 8.00 -3.13
C VAL A 22 -3.17 9.22 -3.88
N ILE A 23 -3.20 10.39 -3.24
CA ILE A 23 -3.68 11.62 -3.87
C ILE A 23 -2.79 11.95 -5.08
N GLY A 24 -3.38 11.99 -6.27
CA GLY A 24 -2.67 12.29 -7.52
C GLY A 24 -1.90 11.10 -8.13
N ALA A 25 -1.91 9.92 -7.49
CA ALA A 25 -1.16 8.77 -7.96
C ALA A 25 -1.70 8.22 -9.30
N LYS A 26 -3.03 8.21 -9.48
CA LYS A 26 -3.66 7.73 -10.72
C LYS A 26 -3.29 8.61 -11.91
N GLU A 27 -3.31 9.93 -11.73
CA GLU A 27 -2.94 10.93 -12.72
C GLU A 27 -1.46 10.80 -13.08
N LEU A 28 -0.58 10.67 -12.07
CA LEU A 28 0.85 10.48 -12.25
C LEU A 28 1.16 9.22 -13.08
N TYR A 29 0.64 8.06 -12.67
CA TYR A 29 0.95 6.80 -13.36
C TYR A 29 0.39 6.77 -14.78
N ARG A 30 -0.81 7.33 -15.02
CA ARG A 30 -1.33 7.50 -16.39
C ARG A 30 -0.41 8.39 -17.23
N SER A 31 0.07 9.51 -16.69
CA SER A 31 0.99 10.40 -17.39
C SER A 31 2.32 9.74 -17.72
N LEU A 32 2.78 8.82 -16.88
CA LEU A 32 4.02 8.06 -17.09
C LEU A 32 3.81 6.81 -17.96
N GLY A 33 2.58 6.50 -18.38
CA GLY A 33 2.26 5.25 -19.10
C GLY A 33 2.44 3.99 -18.25
N THR A 34 2.42 4.11 -16.93
CA THR A 34 2.55 2.98 -16.00
C THR A 34 1.20 2.28 -15.84
N ASN A 35 1.19 0.94 -15.93
CA ASN A 35 -0.01 0.15 -15.72
C ASN A 35 -0.39 0.15 -14.22
N LEU A 36 -1.55 0.75 -13.90
CA LEU A 36 -2.05 0.91 -12.53
C LEU A 36 -2.40 -0.43 -11.87
N GLU A 37 -3.00 -1.36 -12.62
CA GLU A 37 -3.34 -2.70 -12.12
C GLU A 37 -2.08 -3.49 -11.77
N ALA A 38 -1.02 -3.34 -12.57
CA ALA A 38 0.29 -3.94 -12.27
C ALA A 38 0.91 -3.34 -11.00
N MET A 39 0.70 -2.04 -10.75
CA MET A 39 1.13 -1.41 -9.49
C MET A 39 0.34 -1.95 -8.29
N ALA A 40 -0.98 -2.09 -8.39
CA ALA A 40 -1.79 -2.72 -7.34
C ALA A 40 -1.35 -4.18 -7.07
N LEU A 41 -1.06 -4.95 -8.13
CA LEU A 41 -0.53 -6.30 -8.02
C LEU A 41 0.85 -6.31 -7.32
N SER A 42 1.74 -5.38 -7.65
CA SER A 42 3.05 -5.30 -7.00
C SER A 42 2.95 -5.08 -5.48
N VAL A 43 1.95 -4.32 -5.04
CA VAL A 43 1.68 -4.10 -3.61
C VAL A 43 1.06 -5.34 -2.97
N ARG A 44 0.21 -6.08 -3.69
CA ARG A 44 -0.32 -7.38 -3.25
C ARG A 44 0.79 -8.41 -3.01
N GLU A 45 1.75 -8.53 -3.93
CA GLU A 45 2.88 -9.44 -3.75
C GLU A 45 3.78 -9.01 -2.59
N MET A 46 3.96 -7.69 -2.41
CA MET A 46 4.68 -7.15 -1.25
C MET A 46 3.98 -7.49 0.07
N LYS A 47 2.65 -7.40 0.14
CA LYS A 47 1.85 -7.86 1.28
C LYS A 47 2.12 -9.34 1.55
N ASN A 48 2.01 -10.21 0.55
CA ASN A 48 2.21 -11.66 0.71
C ASN A 48 3.54 -12.00 1.38
N VAL A 49 4.63 -11.36 0.93
CA VAL A 49 5.96 -11.55 1.52
C VAL A 49 6.01 -10.99 2.95
N ALA A 50 5.51 -9.78 3.17
CA ALA A 50 5.55 -9.13 4.49
C ALA A 50 4.76 -9.92 5.54
N MET A 51 3.57 -10.43 5.21
CA MET A 51 2.73 -11.19 6.13
C MET A 51 3.36 -12.53 6.52
N GLY A 52 4.21 -13.10 5.67
CA GLY A 52 4.98 -14.30 6.00
C GLY A 52 6.13 -14.08 6.99
N LEU A 53 6.46 -12.83 7.32
CA LEU A 53 7.53 -12.46 8.25
C LEU A 53 7.01 -12.00 9.62
N LEU A 54 5.71 -11.71 9.74
CA LEU A 54 5.07 -11.17 10.93
C LEU A 54 4.35 -12.27 11.71
N SER A 55 4.07 -12.01 12.99
CA SER A 55 3.16 -12.86 13.78
C SER A 55 1.71 -12.69 13.28
N GLY A 56 0.80 -13.60 13.61
CA GLY A 56 -0.56 -13.57 13.06
C GLY A 56 -1.33 -12.28 13.34
N GLU A 57 -1.19 -11.74 14.55
CA GLU A 57 -1.84 -10.49 14.97
C GLU A 57 -1.19 -9.26 14.30
N ASP A 58 0.15 -9.20 14.28
CA ASP A 58 0.89 -8.14 13.58
C ASP A 58 0.62 -8.15 12.07
N ALA A 59 0.47 -9.34 11.47
CA ALA A 59 0.15 -9.52 10.07
C ALA A 59 -1.28 -9.05 9.77
N GLU A 60 -2.25 -9.34 10.63
CA GLU A 60 -3.62 -8.84 10.48
C GLU A 60 -3.66 -7.31 10.50
N GLU A 61 -2.98 -6.69 11.48
CA GLU A 61 -2.90 -5.23 11.60
C GLU A 61 -2.18 -4.60 10.41
N ALA A 62 -0.97 -5.06 10.09
CA ALA A 62 -0.18 -4.51 8.99
C ALA A 62 -0.87 -4.74 7.62
N GLY A 63 -1.58 -5.86 7.47
CA GLY A 63 -2.29 -6.25 6.26
C GLY A 63 -3.34 -5.23 5.82
N PHE A 64 -4.02 -4.58 6.77
CA PHE A 64 -5.02 -3.54 6.50
C PHE A 64 -4.45 -2.38 5.66
N TYR A 65 -3.25 -1.90 6.02
CA TYR A 65 -2.61 -0.78 5.33
C TYR A 65 -2.19 -1.15 3.90
N PHE A 66 -1.76 -2.39 3.67
CA PHE A 66 -1.50 -2.88 2.32
C PHE A 66 -2.79 -2.95 1.49
N ASP A 67 -3.89 -3.44 2.06
CA ASP A 67 -5.18 -3.53 1.36
C ASP A 67 -5.73 -2.16 0.98
N TYR A 68 -5.56 -1.16 1.85
CA TYR A 68 -5.90 0.23 1.50
C TYR A 68 -5.14 0.71 0.26
N VAL A 69 -3.82 0.51 0.19
CA VAL A 69 -3.02 0.90 -0.99
C VAL A 69 -3.47 0.14 -2.24
N ILE A 70 -3.73 -1.17 -2.13
CA ILE A 70 -4.18 -2.00 -3.26
C ILE A 70 -5.53 -1.49 -3.78
N GLY A 71 -6.48 -1.19 -2.89
CA GLY A 71 -7.78 -0.64 -3.24
C GLY A 71 -7.68 0.75 -3.87
N ALA A 72 -6.78 1.59 -3.37
CA ALA A 72 -6.54 2.93 -3.90
C ALA A 72 -5.94 2.94 -5.31
N LEU A 73 -5.13 1.93 -5.65
CA LEU A 73 -4.48 1.79 -6.96
C LEU A 73 -5.30 0.99 -7.98
N SER A 74 -6.39 0.35 -7.55
CA SER A 74 -7.35 -0.33 -8.44
C SER A 74 -8.41 0.65 -8.96
#